data_AF-A0A7S6W4V0-F1
#
_entry.id   AF-A0A7S6W4V0-F1
#
_cell.length_a   1.000
_cell.length_b   1.000
_cell.length_c   1.000
_cell.angle_alpha   90.00
_cell.angle_beta   90.00
_cell.angle_gamma   90.00
#
_symmetry.space_group_name_H-M   'P 1'
#
loop_
_entity.id
_entity.type
_entity.pdbx_description
1 polymer ?
#
loop_
_entity_poly.entity_id
_entity_poly.type
_entity_poly.pdbx_seq_one_letter_code
_entity_poly.pdbx_strand_id
1 'polypeptide(L)'
;MAFDLVQYFVEQIESQKPTLLSHLNREEKRQHIREINALTLGELIHQLRNNAQKVYQEITHPDELYIQEVSRHLTTNPSNASILERSELEHLTTEIFHLQLNELKQLHDTGSHSPQSIQELLNGQIEHLSGQADDWVWSTNNLTELLGSKPNLQEEISLEASMKEFNQMVNQQHTQEDVTTEVQVPTWSKIVEPIVAVVILWILASAACNIFS
;
A
#
# COMPACT_ATOMS: atom_id res chain seq x y z
N MET A 1 5.25 -4.73 26.16
CA MET A 1 5.61 -4.62 24.74
C MET A 1 5.00 -5.85 24.07
N ALA A 2 4.11 -5.68 23.10
CA ALA A 2 3.56 -6.80 22.34
C ALA A 2 4.66 -7.43 21.47
N PHE A 3 4.55 -8.73 21.19
CA PHE A 3 5.51 -9.45 20.35
C PHE A 3 5.28 -9.09 18.88
N ASP A 4 6.34 -8.64 18.21
CA ASP A 4 6.30 -8.20 16.81
C ASP A 4 6.65 -9.37 15.87
N LEU A 5 5.62 -10.04 15.35
CA LEU A 5 5.80 -11.14 14.39
C LEU A 5 6.31 -10.63 13.05
N VAL A 6 5.97 -9.40 12.66
CA VAL A 6 6.37 -8.84 11.37
C VAL A 6 7.88 -8.78 11.30
N GLN A 7 8.52 -8.18 12.31
CA GLN A 7 9.97 -8.07 12.36
C GLN A 7 10.64 -9.41 12.64
N TYR A 8 10.06 -10.24 13.52
CA TYR A 8 10.57 -11.59 13.80
C TYR A 8 10.67 -12.45 12.54
N PHE A 9 9.62 -12.51 11.72
CA PHE A 9 9.65 -13.33 10.50
C PHE A 9 10.66 -12.82 9.47
N VAL A 10 10.81 -11.50 9.31
CA VAL A 10 11.84 -10.95 8.42
C VAL A 10 13.23 -11.44 8.82
N GLU A 11 13.52 -11.44 10.13
CA GLU A 11 14.80 -11.96 10.65
C GLU A 11 14.96 -13.46 10.42
N GLN A 12 13.90 -14.24 10.63
CA GLN A 12 13.92 -15.69 10.37
C GLN A 12 14.12 -16.00 8.88
N ILE A 13 13.46 -15.28 7.98
CA ILE A 13 13.60 -15.46 6.53
C ILE A 13 15.04 -15.14 6.09
N GLU A 14 15.61 -14.03 6.57
CA GLU A 14 16.99 -13.65 6.25
C GLU A 14 18.00 -14.69 6.75
N SER A 15 17.75 -15.28 7.92
CA SER A 15 18.60 -16.31 8.52
C SER A 15 18.51 -17.67 7.81
N GLN A 16 17.28 -18.15 7.56
CA GLN A 16 17.04 -19.50 7.03
C GLN A 16 17.20 -19.61 5.51
N LYS A 17 16.90 -18.54 4.77
CA LYS A 17 16.99 -18.50 3.31
C LYS A 17 17.76 -17.27 2.82
N PRO A 18 19.07 -17.17 3.13
CA PRO A 18 19.89 -16.02 2.75
C PRO A 18 20.05 -15.86 1.23
N THR A 19 19.74 -16.89 0.44
CA THR A 19 19.84 -16.87 -1.03
C THR A 19 18.62 -16.29 -1.74
N LEU A 20 17.50 -16.04 -1.05
CA LEU A 20 16.33 -15.41 -1.68
C LEU A 20 16.71 -14.01 -2.17
N LEU A 21 16.30 -13.67 -3.39
CA LEU A 21 16.58 -12.38 -4.03
C LEU A 21 18.08 -12.01 -4.02
N SER A 22 18.98 -12.99 -4.14
CA SER A 22 20.44 -12.75 -4.08
C SER A 22 20.97 -11.87 -5.22
N HIS A 23 20.17 -11.64 -6.26
CA HIS A 23 20.51 -10.78 -7.38
C HIS A 23 20.24 -9.29 -7.08
N LEU A 24 19.47 -8.97 -6.04
CA LEU A 24 19.16 -7.61 -5.60
C LEU A 24 20.17 -7.11 -4.57
N ASN A 25 20.21 -5.79 -4.40
CA ASN A 25 20.97 -5.21 -3.30
C ASN A 25 20.28 -5.53 -1.94
N ARG A 26 21.03 -5.37 -0.83
CA ARG A 26 20.54 -5.75 0.50
C ARG A 26 19.28 -4.99 0.92
N GLU A 27 19.15 -3.72 0.54
CA GLU A 27 18.05 -2.86 0.94
C GLU A 27 16.77 -3.21 0.16
N GLU A 28 16.86 -3.32 -1.17
CA GLU A 28 15.78 -3.77 -2.05
C GLU A 28 15.29 -5.17 -1.67
N LYS A 29 16.23 -6.10 -1.44
CA LYS A 29 15.90 -7.45 -0.97
C LYS A 29 15.08 -7.40 0.32
N ARG A 30 15.54 -6.63 1.30
CA ARG A 30 14.87 -6.54 2.60
C ARG A 30 13.50 -5.88 2.49
N GLN A 31 13.36 -4.89 1.61
CA GLN A 31 12.09 -4.24 1.32
C GLN A 31 11.07 -5.23 0.73
N HIS A 32 11.47 -6.01 -0.28
CA HIS A 32 10.59 -7.02 -0.86
C HIS A 32 10.22 -8.13 0.12
N ILE A 33 11.17 -8.59 0.93
CA ILE A 33 10.87 -9.57 1.99
C ILE A 33 9.85 -8.99 2.97
N ARG A 34 9.99 -7.73 3.39
CA ARG A 34 9.04 -7.07 4.29
C ARG A 34 7.65 -6.94 3.68
N GLU A 35 7.55 -6.52 2.42
CA GLU A 35 6.27 -6.40 1.71
C GLU A 35 5.56 -7.74 1.55
N ILE A 36 6.28 -8.78 1.11
CA ILE A 36 5.69 -10.11 0.94
C ILE A 36 5.31 -10.70 2.30
N ASN A 37 6.15 -10.52 3.33
CA ASN A 37 5.86 -10.95 4.69
C ASN A 37 4.60 -10.28 5.25
N ALA A 38 4.43 -8.98 5.01
CA ALA A 38 3.23 -8.23 5.37
C ALA A 38 2.00 -8.69 4.58
N LEU A 39 2.17 -9.01 3.30
CA LEU A 39 1.12 -9.53 2.43
C LEU A 39 0.61 -10.88 2.93
N THR A 40 1.49 -11.84 3.19
CA THR A 40 1.09 -13.18 3.61
C THR A 40 0.57 -13.20 5.06
N LEU A 41 1.13 -12.39 5.95
CA LEU A 41 0.61 -12.25 7.31
C LEU A 41 -0.75 -11.54 7.34
N GLY A 42 -0.94 -10.52 6.51
CA GLY A 42 -2.22 -9.86 6.35
C GLY A 42 -3.31 -10.81 5.85
N GLU A 43 -2.96 -11.71 4.92
CA GLU A 43 -3.87 -12.75 4.43
C GLU A 43 -4.24 -13.76 5.52
N LEU A 44 -3.27 -14.19 6.34
CA LEU A 44 -3.57 -15.04 7.51
C LEU A 44 -4.57 -14.36 8.45
N ILE A 45 -4.38 -13.08 8.75
CA ILE A 45 -5.30 -12.33 9.62
C ILE A 45 -6.67 -12.19 8.98
N HIS A 46 -6.73 -11.94 7.67
CA HIS A 46 -7.99 -11.88 6.94
C HIS A 46 -8.74 -13.23 7.03
N GLN A 47 -8.07 -14.34 6.74
CA GLN A 47 -8.65 -15.67 6.84
C GLN A 47 -9.02 -16.04 8.29
N LEU A 48 -8.26 -15.58 9.28
CA LEU A 48 -8.53 -15.81 10.70
C LEU A 48 -9.88 -15.21 11.11
N ARG A 49 -10.21 -14.01 10.61
CA ARG A 49 -11.50 -13.35 10.86
C ARG A 49 -12.68 -14.12 10.27
N ASN A 50 -12.45 -14.82 9.15
CA ASN A 50 -13.48 -15.59 8.46
C ASN A 50 -13.65 -17.00 9.05
N ASN A 51 -12.55 -17.69 9.35
CA ASN A 51 -12.55 -19.04 9.90
C ASN A 51 -11.29 -19.32 10.71
N ALA A 52 -11.30 -18.90 11.98
CA ALA A 52 -10.16 -19.03 12.86
C ALA A 52 -9.73 -20.49 13.14
N GLN A 53 -10.68 -21.44 13.09
CA GLN A 53 -10.38 -22.86 13.30
C GLN A 53 -9.61 -23.44 12.12
N LYS A 54 -10.00 -23.10 10.88
CA LYS A 54 -9.28 -23.54 9.68
C LYS A 54 -7.84 -23.01 9.72
N VAL A 55 -7.66 -21.70 9.92
CA VAL A 55 -6.31 -21.10 9.98
C VAL A 55 -5.45 -21.75 11.06
N TYR A 56 -6.02 -22.03 12.23
CA TYR A 56 -5.30 -22.74 13.27
C TYR A 56 -4.87 -24.16 12.86
N GLN A 57 -5.71 -24.88 12.10
CA GLN A 57 -5.35 -26.19 11.55
C GLN A 57 -4.20 -26.07 10.55
N GLU A 58 -4.25 -25.09 9.65
CA GLU A 58 -3.17 -24.86 8.67
C GLU A 58 -1.85 -24.44 9.35
N ILE A 59 -1.91 -23.74 10.48
CA ILE A 59 -0.71 -23.41 11.27
C ILE A 59 -0.14 -24.66 11.95
N THR A 60 -0.98 -25.47 12.57
CA THR A 60 -0.51 -26.66 13.33
C THR A 60 -0.10 -27.81 12.42
N HIS A 61 -0.68 -27.89 11.22
CA HIS A 61 -0.42 -28.89 10.20
C HIS A 61 -0.32 -28.21 8.82
N PRO A 62 0.81 -27.55 8.52
CA PRO A 62 0.99 -26.85 7.25
C PRO A 62 0.77 -27.77 6.05
N ASP A 63 -0.21 -27.43 5.20
CA ASP A 63 -0.49 -28.10 3.93
C ASP A 63 0.14 -27.31 2.77
N GLU A 64 0.94 -28.01 1.96
CA GLU A 64 1.56 -27.45 0.75
C GLU A 64 0.53 -26.94 -0.25
N LEU A 65 -0.62 -27.61 -0.37
CA LEU A 65 -1.66 -27.17 -1.31
C LEU A 65 -2.28 -25.86 -0.85
N TYR A 66 -2.51 -25.69 0.45
CA TYR A 66 -3.00 -24.45 1.02
C TYR A 66 -2.00 -23.31 0.78
N ILE A 67 -0.71 -23.55 1.01
CA ILE A 67 0.35 -22.55 0.80
C ILE A 67 0.40 -22.10 -0.67
N GLN A 68 0.34 -23.04 -1.60
CA GLN A 68 0.33 -22.74 -3.04
C GLN A 68 -0.94 -21.99 -3.46
N GLU A 69 -2.11 -22.40 -2.94
CA GLU A 69 -3.38 -21.75 -3.24
C GLU A 69 -3.37 -20.29 -2.77
N VAL A 70 -2.94 -20.04 -1.54
CA VAL A 70 -2.82 -18.69 -0.98
C VAL A 70 -1.83 -17.86 -1.78
N SER A 71 -0.65 -18.42 -2.07
CA SER A 71 0.38 -17.71 -2.84
C SER A 71 -0.13 -17.32 -4.23
N ARG A 72 -0.81 -18.24 -4.91
CA ARG A 72 -1.43 -17.95 -6.21
C ARG A 72 -2.55 -16.93 -6.07
N HIS A 73 -3.39 -17.01 -5.03
CA HIS A 73 -4.44 -16.04 -4.81
C HIS A 73 -3.87 -14.62 -4.66
N LEU A 74 -2.86 -14.45 -3.81
CA LEU A 74 -2.24 -13.17 -3.52
C LEU A 74 -1.52 -12.57 -4.73
N THR A 75 -0.82 -13.40 -5.50
CA THR A 75 -0.05 -12.94 -6.68
C THR A 75 -0.91 -12.70 -7.92
N THR A 76 -2.10 -13.27 -7.99
CA THR A 76 -3.02 -13.10 -9.13
C THR A 76 -4.17 -12.14 -8.85
N ASN A 77 -4.25 -11.61 -7.62
CA ASN A 77 -5.25 -10.62 -7.25
C ASN A 77 -5.08 -9.33 -8.08
N PRO A 78 -6.15 -8.74 -8.65
CA PRO A 78 -6.08 -7.49 -9.40
C PRO A 78 -5.51 -6.29 -8.62
N SER A 79 -5.61 -6.31 -7.29
CA SER A 79 -5.05 -5.28 -6.42
C SER A 79 -3.54 -5.46 -6.16
N ASN A 80 -2.95 -6.58 -6.59
CA ASN A 80 -1.52 -6.78 -6.47
C ASN A 80 -0.77 -5.84 -7.42
N ALA A 81 0.10 -5.00 -6.86
CA ALA A 81 0.91 -4.03 -7.60
C ALA A 81 2.42 -4.23 -7.37
N SER A 82 2.85 -5.45 -7.04
CA SER A 82 4.27 -5.76 -6.87
C SER A 82 5.05 -5.51 -8.16
N ILE A 83 6.28 -5.01 -8.02
CA ILE A 83 7.19 -4.75 -9.14
C ILE A 83 7.96 -5.99 -9.62
N LEU A 84 7.93 -7.08 -8.83
CA LEU A 84 8.63 -8.32 -9.16
C LEU A 84 7.95 -9.03 -10.33
N GLU A 85 8.72 -9.83 -11.06
CA GLU A 85 8.16 -10.69 -12.11
C GLU A 85 7.20 -11.71 -11.47
N ARG A 86 6.10 -12.04 -12.16
CA ARG A 86 5.00 -12.81 -11.58
C ARG A 86 5.43 -14.20 -11.10
N SER A 87 6.23 -14.93 -11.88
CA SER A 87 6.71 -16.25 -11.49
C SER A 87 7.68 -16.19 -10.32
N GLU A 88 8.53 -15.16 -10.27
CA GLU A 88 9.40 -14.89 -9.13
C GLU A 88 8.60 -14.53 -7.87
N LEU A 89 7.61 -13.64 -7.99
CA LEU A 89 6.74 -13.25 -6.88
C LEU A 89 5.98 -14.44 -6.30
N GLU A 90 5.42 -15.30 -7.15
CA GLU A 90 4.67 -16.49 -6.72
C GLU A 90 5.58 -17.47 -5.97
N HIS A 91 6.79 -17.70 -6.49
CA HIS A 91 7.79 -18.52 -5.83
C HIS A 91 8.19 -17.94 -4.46
N LEU A 92 8.49 -16.65 -4.40
CA LEU A 92 8.87 -15.97 -3.16
C LEU A 92 7.75 -15.96 -2.13
N THR A 93 6.52 -15.70 -2.57
CA THR A 93 5.34 -15.72 -1.70
C THR A 93 5.14 -17.11 -1.10
N THR A 94 5.32 -18.15 -1.90
CA THR A 94 5.24 -19.55 -1.43
C THR A 94 6.30 -19.86 -0.38
N GLU A 95 7.57 -19.54 -0.67
CA GLU A 95 8.68 -19.79 0.26
C GLU A 95 8.53 -19.01 1.58
N ILE A 96 8.19 -17.72 1.50
CA ILE A 96 8.00 -16.85 2.67
C ILE A 96 6.80 -17.34 3.50
N PHE A 97 5.68 -17.66 2.85
CA PHE A 97 4.48 -18.11 3.55
C PHE A 97 4.70 -19.46 4.24
N HIS A 98 5.37 -20.39 3.56
CA HIS A 98 5.76 -21.67 4.15
C HIS A 98 6.65 -21.49 5.38
N LEU A 99 7.65 -20.59 5.33
CA LEU A 99 8.48 -20.27 6.50
C LEU A 99 7.65 -19.69 7.65
N GLN A 100 6.77 -18.72 7.37
CA GLN A 100 5.90 -18.13 8.39
C GLN A 100 5.03 -19.16 9.11
N LEU A 101 4.40 -20.09 8.38
CA LEU A 101 3.58 -21.15 8.99
C LEU A 101 4.42 -22.07 9.86
N ASN A 102 5.62 -22.45 9.41
CA ASN A 102 6.53 -23.26 10.22
C ASN A 102 7.00 -22.54 11.48
N GLU A 103 7.27 -21.24 11.40
CA GLU A 103 7.63 -20.44 12.56
C GLU A 103 6.46 -20.30 13.54
N LEU A 104 5.24 -20.06 13.04
CA LEU A 104 4.02 -20.05 13.89
C LEU A 104 3.80 -21.41 14.56
N LYS A 105 4.03 -22.51 13.83
CA LYS A 105 3.97 -23.87 14.38
C LYS A 105 5.01 -24.07 15.48
N GLN A 106 6.26 -23.63 15.27
CA GLN A 106 7.31 -23.73 16.29
C GLN A 106 6.97 -22.91 17.53
N LEU A 107 6.43 -21.71 17.36
CA LEU A 107 5.93 -20.89 18.47
C LEU A 107 4.82 -21.62 19.23
N HIS A 108 3.86 -22.21 18.52
CA HIS A 108 2.81 -23.04 19.11
C HIS A 108 3.37 -24.22 19.93
N ASP A 109 4.24 -25.02 19.31
CA ASP A 109 4.83 -26.23 19.88
C ASP A 109 5.71 -25.92 21.11
N THR A 110 6.48 -24.82 21.06
CA THR A 110 7.39 -24.42 22.13
C THR A 110 6.66 -23.74 23.29
N GLY A 111 5.66 -22.91 22.98
CA GLY A 111 4.89 -22.14 23.95
C GLY A 111 3.70 -22.89 24.56
N SER A 112 3.36 -24.08 24.06
CA SER A 112 2.10 -24.78 24.36
C SER A 112 0.88 -23.86 24.19
N HIS A 113 0.91 -23.00 23.17
CA HIS A 113 -0.12 -21.99 22.96
C HIS A 113 -1.46 -22.64 22.65
N SER A 114 -2.54 -22.16 23.27
CA SER A 114 -3.88 -22.58 22.88
C SER A 114 -4.27 -21.97 21.52
N PRO A 115 -5.31 -22.51 20.85
CA PRO A 115 -5.88 -21.86 19.67
C PRO A 115 -6.22 -20.39 19.89
N GLN A 116 -6.72 -20.04 21.10
CA GLN A 116 -7.03 -18.67 21.47
C GLN A 116 -5.77 -17.80 21.54
N SER A 117 -4.67 -18.31 22.11
CA SER A 117 -3.41 -17.55 22.19
C SER A 117 -2.82 -17.22 20.81
N ILE A 118 -2.89 -18.15 19.85
CA ILE A 118 -2.45 -17.89 18.47
C ILE A 118 -3.35 -16.85 17.79
N GLN A 119 -4.66 -16.91 18.03
CA GLN A 119 -5.60 -15.92 17.51
C GLN A 119 -5.32 -14.52 18.07
N GLU A 120 -5.11 -14.39 19.38
CA GLU A 120 -4.76 -13.13 20.03
C GLU A 120 -3.44 -12.59 19.50
N LEU A 121 -2.44 -13.46 19.35
CA LEU A 121 -1.13 -13.11 18.81
C LEU A 121 -1.24 -12.53 17.40
N LEU A 122 -1.94 -13.21 16.49
CA LEU A 122 -2.12 -12.78 15.10
C LEU A 122 -2.96 -11.49 15.01
N ASN A 123 -4.05 -11.38 15.76
CA ASN A 123 -4.87 -10.17 15.78
C ASN A 123 -4.09 -8.97 16.33
N GLY A 124 -3.20 -9.18 17.30
CA GLY A 124 -2.31 -8.15 17.82
C GLY A 124 -1.31 -7.61 16.79
N GLN A 125 -1.08 -8.30 15.67
CA GLN A 125 -0.13 -7.85 14.64
C GLN A 125 -0.67 -6.74 13.76
N ILE A 126 -1.97 -6.44 13.79
CA ILE A 126 -2.53 -5.33 12.99
C ILE A 126 -1.85 -4.00 13.33
N GLU A 127 -1.52 -3.75 14.60
CA GLU A 127 -0.79 -2.54 15.01
C GLU A 127 0.64 -2.52 14.43
N HIS A 128 1.32 -3.68 14.42
CA HIS A 128 2.67 -3.80 13.90
C HIS A 128 2.74 -3.72 12.37
N LEU A 129 1.69 -4.15 11.68
CA LEU A 129 1.56 -4.06 10.21
C LEU A 129 1.33 -2.63 9.73
N SER A 130 0.74 -1.77 10.57
CA SER A 130 0.50 -0.38 10.26
C SER A 130 1.79 0.33 9.84
N GLY A 131 1.78 0.87 8.62
CA GLY A 131 2.91 1.60 8.04
C GLY A 131 4.07 0.76 7.52
N GLN A 132 3.98 -0.57 7.51
CA GLN A 132 5.06 -1.45 7.04
C GLN A 132 5.07 -1.67 5.52
N ALA A 133 3.93 -1.51 4.85
CA ALA A 133 3.77 -1.81 3.44
C ALA A 133 2.84 -0.81 2.74
N ASP A 134 2.89 -0.79 1.42
CA ASP A 134 2.05 0.06 0.58
C ASP A 134 0.60 -0.42 0.53
N ASP A 135 -0.32 0.49 0.19
CA ASP A 135 -1.78 0.25 0.23
C ASP A 135 -2.26 -0.91 -0.65
N TRP A 136 -1.52 -1.27 -1.70
CA TRP A 136 -1.86 -2.40 -2.55
C TRP A 136 -1.81 -3.73 -1.76
N VAL A 137 -0.91 -3.84 -0.76
CA VAL A 137 -0.80 -5.01 0.12
C VAL A 137 -2.08 -5.16 0.95
N TRP A 138 -2.55 -4.06 1.53
CA TRP A 138 -3.76 -4.05 2.36
C TRP A 138 -5.02 -4.24 1.53
N SER A 139 -5.05 -3.65 0.34
CA SER A 139 -6.15 -3.83 -0.63
C SER A 139 -6.27 -5.29 -1.07
N THR A 140 -5.15 -5.97 -1.30
CA THR A 140 -5.11 -7.39 -1.69
C THR A 140 -5.73 -8.30 -0.62
N ASN A 141 -5.52 -7.99 0.66
CA ASN A 141 -6.01 -8.76 1.81
C ASN A 141 -7.34 -8.25 2.40
N ASN A 142 -7.99 -7.26 1.76
CA ASN A 142 -9.17 -6.59 2.29
C ASN A 142 -8.99 -6.01 3.71
N LEU A 143 -7.79 -5.56 4.07
CA LEU A 143 -7.47 -4.92 5.35
C LEU A 143 -7.61 -3.40 5.25
N THR A 144 -8.86 -2.95 5.08
CA THR A 144 -9.17 -1.54 4.80
C THR A 144 -8.73 -0.56 5.90
N GLU A 145 -8.61 -1.03 7.14
CA GLU A 145 -8.16 -0.25 8.29
C GLU A 145 -6.67 0.14 8.23
N LEU A 146 -5.88 -0.54 7.40
CA LEU A 146 -4.45 -0.27 7.21
C LEU A 146 -4.16 0.63 6.01
N LEU A 147 -5.17 0.97 5.20
CA LEU A 147 -5.00 1.86 4.05
C LEU A 147 -4.57 3.26 4.51
N GLY A 148 -3.54 3.81 3.86
CA GLY A 148 -2.94 5.11 4.20
C GLY A 148 -2.10 5.09 5.47
N SER A 149 -1.79 3.92 6.03
CA SER A 149 -0.99 3.80 7.25
C SER A 149 0.50 4.11 7.06
N LYS A 150 1.03 3.92 5.83
CA LYS A 150 2.42 4.23 5.52
C LYS A 150 2.58 5.74 5.45
N PRO A 151 3.42 6.36 6.31
CA PRO A 151 3.63 7.79 6.26
C PRO A 151 4.24 8.13 4.90
N ASN A 152 3.54 8.95 4.13
CA ASN A 152 4.12 9.55 2.94
C ASN A 152 5.32 10.38 3.41
N LEU A 153 6.50 10.09 2.86
CA LEU A 153 7.61 11.04 2.84
C LEU A 153 7.17 12.20 1.93
N GLN A 154 6.16 12.96 2.34
CA GLN A 154 6.00 14.31 1.83
C GLN A 154 7.33 14.98 2.16
N GLU A 155 8.05 15.41 1.12
CA GLU A 155 9.13 16.39 1.28
C GLU A 155 8.61 17.41 2.27
N GLU A 156 9.26 17.53 3.43
CA GLU A 156 8.97 18.61 4.36
C GLU A 156 9.01 19.87 3.50
N ILE A 157 7.85 20.47 3.26
CA ILE A 157 7.79 21.86 2.83
C ILE A 157 8.44 22.56 4.01
N SER A 158 9.76 22.79 3.89
CA SER A 158 10.57 23.27 4.99
C SER A 158 9.86 24.50 5.51
N LEU A 159 9.57 24.51 6.80
CA LEU A 159 8.89 25.63 7.45
C LEU A 159 9.63 26.95 7.14
N GLU A 160 10.94 26.85 6.90
CA GLU A 160 11.82 27.93 6.47
C GLU A 160 11.55 28.39 5.02
N ALA A 161 11.23 27.48 4.10
CA ALA A 161 10.75 27.82 2.75
C ALA A 161 9.37 28.49 2.80
N SER A 162 8.43 27.98 3.62
CA SER A 162 7.12 28.63 3.81
C SER A 162 7.24 30.01 4.49
N MET A 163 8.12 30.16 5.47
CA MET A 163 8.40 31.46 6.10
C MET A 163 9.10 32.42 5.14
N LYS A 164 9.95 31.91 4.24
CA LYS A 164 10.61 32.71 3.22
C LYS A 164 9.61 33.24 2.19
N GLU A 165 8.72 32.39 1.68
CA GLU A 165 7.63 32.82 0.78
C GLU A 165 6.65 33.76 1.49
N PHE A 166 6.31 33.51 2.75
CA PHE A 166 5.49 34.41 3.56
C PHE A 166 6.16 35.78 3.74
N ASN A 167 7.44 35.81 4.12
CA ASN A 167 8.20 37.06 4.22
C ASN A 167 8.33 37.76 2.87
N GLN A 168 8.42 37.02 1.75
CA GLN A 168 8.43 37.61 0.41
C GLN A 168 7.08 38.25 0.06
N MET A 169 5.97 37.59 0.40
CA MET A 169 4.62 38.10 0.18
C MET A 169 4.30 39.31 1.06
N VAL A 170 4.75 39.31 2.32
CA VAL A 170 4.60 40.43 3.26
C VAL A 170 5.48 41.63 2.86
N ASN A 171 6.72 41.39 2.42
CA ASN A 171 7.60 42.48 1.97
C ASN A 171 7.17 43.07 0.62
N GLN A 172 6.49 42.31 -0.23
CA GLN A 172 5.89 42.84 -1.47
C GLN A 172 4.78 43.89 -1.21
N GLN A 173 4.19 43.94 -0.01
CA GLN A 173 3.24 44.99 0.35
C GLN A 173 3.89 46.33 0.73
N HIS A 174 5.22 46.40 0.91
CA HIS A 174 5.92 47.62 1.35
C HIS A 174 6.76 48.29 0.26
N THR A 175 6.71 47.81 -0.98
CA THR A 175 7.41 48.45 -2.10
C THR A 175 6.47 48.60 -3.28
N GLN A 176 5.50 49.50 -3.13
CA GLN A 176 4.69 49.99 -4.24
C GLN A 176 5.11 51.43 -4.55
N GLU A 177 6.29 51.58 -5.16
CA GLU A 177 6.58 52.69 -6.06
C GLU A 177 6.66 52.11 -7.49
N ASP A 178 5.64 52.44 -8.27
CA ASP A 178 5.60 52.49 -9.74
C ASP A 178 6.36 51.42 -10.53
N VAL A 179 5.72 50.26 -10.76
CA VAL A 179 5.81 49.57 -12.07
C VAL A 179 4.45 48.92 -12.38
N THR A 180 3.77 49.46 -13.38
CA THR A 180 2.64 48.83 -14.07
C THR A 180 3.00 47.41 -14.51
N THR A 181 2.50 46.41 -13.79
CA THR A 181 2.55 45.01 -14.20
C THR A 181 1.18 44.63 -14.75
N GLU A 182 1.12 44.52 -16.08
CA GLU A 182 -0.02 43.94 -16.77
C GLU A 182 -0.30 42.54 -16.22
N VAL A 183 -1.53 42.33 -15.73
CA VAL A 183 -2.01 41.03 -15.28
C VAL A 183 -1.95 40.08 -16.49
N GLN A 184 -1.00 39.16 -16.49
CA GLN A 184 -0.95 38.07 -17.46
C GLN A 184 -2.15 37.15 -17.23
N VAL A 185 -3.25 37.48 -17.89
CA VAL A 185 -4.39 36.57 -18.05
C VAL A 185 -3.89 35.37 -18.86
N PRO A 186 -3.99 34.13 -18.35
CA PRO A 186 -3.51 32.95 -19.06
C PRO A 186 -4.19 32.87 -20.44
N THR A 187 -3.40 32.78 -21.50
CA THR A 187 -3.85 32.85 -22.91
C THR A 187 -4.96 31.83 -23.24
N TRP A 188 -4.99 30.71 -22.52
CA TRP A 188 -6.06 29.70 -22.61
C TRP A 188 -7.45 30.25 -22.30
N SER A 189 -7.57 31.24 -21.41
CA SER A 189 -8.85 31.89 -21.07
C SER A 189 -9.46 32.58 -22.30
N LYS A 190 -8.64 33.24 -23.12
CA LYS A 190 -9.08 33.92 -24.35
C LYS A 190 -9.52 32.96 -25.46
N ILE A 191 -9.16 31.68 -25.36
CA ILE A 191 -9.50 30.63 -26.35
C ILE A 191 -10.73 29.85 -25.90
N VAL A 192 -10.82 29.52 -24.61
CA VAL A 192 -11.93 28.71 -24.06
C VAL A 192 -13.25 29.49 -24.09
N GLU A 193 -13.23 30.79 -23.79
CA GLU A 193 -14.42 31.63 -23.72
C GLU A 193 -15.23 31.67 -25.05
N PRO A 194 -14.64 31.93 -26.23
CA PRO A 194 -15.39 31.90 -27.48
C PRO A 194 -15.84 30.48 -27.90
N ILE A 195 -15.07 29.44 -27.57
CA ILE A 195 -15.44 28.04 -27.90
C ILE A 195 -16.70 27.64 -27.15
N VAL A 196 -16.79 27.94 -25.85
CA VAL A 196 -17.96 27.64 -25.03
C VAL A 196 -19.20 28.38 -25.56
N ALA A 197 -19.05 29.66 -25.94
CA ALA A 197 -20.14 30.44 -26.53
C ALA A 197 -20.66 29.83 -27.85
N VAL A 198 -19.76 29.35 -28.73
CA VAL A 198 -20.15 28.70 -29.99
C VAL A 198 -20.86 27.37 -29.75
N VAL A 199 -20.41 26.56 -28.79
CA VAL A 199 -21.07 25.30 -28.42
C VAL A 199 -22.49 25.54 -27.91
N ILE A 200 -22.68 26.54 -27.04
CA ILE A 200 -24.00 26.91 -26.52
C ILE A 200 -24.93 27.36 -27.64
N LEU A 201 -24.45 28.23 -28.55
CA LEU A 201 -25.24 28.68 -29.70
C LEU A 201 -25.59 27.53 -30.65
N TRP A 202 -24.69 26.57 -30.85
CA TRP A 202 -24.94 25.42 -31.71
C TRP A 202 -25.99 24.47 -31.13
N ILE A 203 -25.94 24.22 -29.82
CA ILE A 203 -26.97 23.44 -29.10
C ILE A 203 -28.32 24.13 -29.19
N LEU A 204 -28.38 25.45 -28.98
CA LEU A 204 -29.63 26.21 -29.10
C LEU A 204 -30.18 26.22 -30.53
N ALA A 205 -29.32 26.33 -31.54
CA ALA A 205 -29.73 26.24 -32.94
C ALA A 205 -30.26 24.84 -33.31
N SER A 206 -29.58 23.79 -32.85
CA SER A 206 -30.04 22.40 -33.04
C SER A 206 -31.38 22.15 -32.35
N ALA A 207 -31.58 22.69 -31.15
CA ALA A 207 -32.86 22.59 -30.44
C ALA A 207 -33.98 23.34 -31.17
N ALA A 208 -33.69 24.54 -31.69
CA ALA A 208 -34.65 25.31 -32.47
C ALA A 208 -35.05 24.61 -33.78
N CYS A 209 -34.08 24.04 -34.53
CA CYS A 209 -34.38 23.32 -35.77
C CYS A 209 -35.22 22.05 -35.52
N ASN A 210 -34.99 21.33 -34.42
CA ASN A 210 -35.78 20.16 -34.04
C ASN A 210 -37.22 20.48 -33.57
N ILE A 211 -37.52 21.74 -33.19
CA ILE A 211 -38.86 22.16 -32.78
C ILE A 211 -39.73 22.56 -33.99
N PHE A 212 -39.10 22.92 -35.12
CA PHE A 212 -39.76 23.34 -36.36
C PHE A 212 -39.74 22.28 -37.47
N SER A 213 -39.31 21.05 -37.18
CA SER A 213 -39.40 19.88 -38.10
C SER A 213 -40.52 18.91 -37.70
#